data_AF-K9PWU6-F1
#
_entry.id   AF-K9PWU6-F1
#
_cell.length_a   1.000
_cell.length_b   1.000
_cell.length_c   1.000
_cell.angle_alpha   90.00
_cell.angle_beta   90.00
_cell.angle_gamma   90.00
#
_symmetry.space_group_name_H-M   'P 1'
#
loop_
_entity.id
_entity.type
_entity.pdbx_description
1 polymer ?
#
loop_
_entity_poly.entity_id
_entity_poly.type
_entity_poly.pdbx_seq_one_letter_code
_entity_poly.pdbx_strand_id
1 'polypeptide(L)'
;MGFLDRLGRVVKANLNDMVSKAEDPEKVLEQAVQDMGENLVQLRQSVARAIAAQKKTEQQYNKNQIEATNWQKRAELAIGKGDEALAREALVRKKTFADTAATLQQQLAQQTQQVDTLKENLIALESKIQEAKTKKDMLKARANAAKANAQLQNTMNNIDTSSAMGAFERMEDKIMELEAQSESINVLGSSNLEQQFAALEASSSVDDELAMLKAAQNPTPALTGTETADTPSEPQDSTAAEADFSEVDAELEALRAQMKNI
;
A
#
# COMPACT_ATOMS: atom_id res chain seq x y z
N MET A 1 22.78 -12.08 -20.39
CA MET A 1 21.76 -12.58 -19.44
C MET A 1 22.40 -12.65 -18.06
N GLY A 2 22.00 -11.79 -17.14
CA GLY A 2 22.55 -11.73 -15.79
C GLY A 2 22.01 -12.83 -14.86
N PHE A 3 22.57 -12.92 -13.66
CA PHE A 3 22.03 -13.75 -12.58
C PHE A 3 20.59 -13.33 -12.22
N LEU A 4 20.31 -12.02 -12.21
CA LEU A 4 18.99 -11.46 -11.98
C LEU A 4 17.94 -11.89 -13.05
N ASP A 5 18.32 -12.06 -14.31
CA ASP A 5 17.42 -12.57 -15.36
C ASP A 5 17.01 -14.02 -15.09
N ARG A 6 17.94 -14.82 -14.53
CA ARG A 6 17.70 -16.22 -14.19
C ARG A 6 16.83 -16.32 -12.94
N LEU A 7 17.15 -15.55 -11.90
CA LEU A 7 16.38 -15.50 -10.66
C LEU A 7 14.94 -15.02 -10.92
N GLY A 8 14.77 -13.92 -11.66
CA GLY A 8 13.46 -13.40 -12.04
C GLY A 8 12.65 -14.36 -12.92
N ARG A 9 13.31 -15.17 -13.76
CA ARG A 9 12.65 -16.20 -14.58
C ARG A 9 12.15 -17.38 -13.74
N VAL A 10 12.93 -17.84 -12.75
CA VAL A 10 12.52 -18.90 -11.81
C VAL A 10 11.33 -18.43 -10.96
N VAL A 11 11.40 -17.22 -10.39
CA VAL A 11 10.28 -16.63 -9.63
C VAL A 11 9.03 -16.49 -10.50
N LYS A 12 9.16 -15.98 -11.74
CA LYS A 12 8.04 -15.81 -12.66
C LYS A 12 7.42 -17.13 -13.14
N ALA A 13 8.22 -18.19 -13.28
CA ALA A 13 7.71 -19.52 -13.63
C ALA A 13 6.92 -20.15 -12.47
N ASN A 14 7.51 -20.20 -11.26
CA ASN A 14 6.84 -20.77 -10.09
C ASN A 14 5.54 -20.03 -9.75
N LEU A 15 5.50 -18.70 -9.86
CA LEU A 15 4.27 -17.93 -9.64
C LEU A 15 3.13 -18.33 -10.62
N ASN A 16 3.45 -18.67 -11.86
CA ASN A 16 2.44 -19.02 -12.87
C ASN A 16 1.79 -20.39 -12.59
N ASP A 17 2.60 -21.37 -12.17
CA ASP A 17 2.13 -22.72 -11.82
C ASP A 17 1.48 -22.77 -10.42
N MET A 18 1.83 -21.85 -9.52
CA MET A 18 1.22 -21.77 -8.19
C MET A 18 -0.11 -21.00 -8.20
N VAL A 19 -0.22 -19.92 -8.98
CA VAL A 19 -1.50 -19.18 -9.17
C VAL A 19 -2.57 -20.02 -9.86
N SER A 20 -2.19 -21.00 -10.68
CA SER A 20 -3.12 -21.92 -11.36
C SER A 20 -3.52 -23.15 -10.52
N LYS A 21 -2.99 -23.32 -9.31
CA LYS A 21 -3.28 -24.45 -8.40
C LYS A 21 -3.67 -24.07 -6.98
N ALA A 22 -3.49 -22.81 -6.57
CA ALA A 22 -3.80 -22.38 -5.21
C ALA A 22 -5.29 -22.11 -5.01
N GLU A 23 -5.88 -22.75 -3.99
CA GLU A 23 -7.24 -22.46 -3.51
C GLU A 23 -7.38 -21.03 -2.96
N ASP A 24 -6.25 -20.40 -2.56
CA ASP A 24 -6.19 -19.03 -2.06
C ASP A 24 -4.99 -18.27 -2.69
N PRO A 25 -5.21 -17.46 -3.73
CA PRO A 25 -4.15 -16.67 -4.36
C PRO A 25 -3.71 -15.46 -3.51
N GLU A 26 -4.48 -15.06 -2.49
CA GLU A 26 -4.05 -14.02 -1.53
C GLU A 26 -2.91 -14.56 -0.65
N LYS A 27 -3.08 -15.75 -0.07
CA LYS A 27 -2.04 -16.40 0.74
C LYS A 27 -0.75 -16.65 -0.05
N VAL A 28 -0.86 -17.01 -1.34
CA VAL A 28 0.30 -17.21 -2.23
C VAL A 28 1.12 -15.93 -2.38
N LEU A 29 0.47 -14.78 -2.58
CA LEU A 29 1.16 -13.49 -2.72
C LEU A 29 1.70 -12.98 -1.37
N GLU A 30 1.03 -13.29 -0.27
CA GLU A 30 1.47 -13.03 1.10
C GLU A 30 2.78 -13.78 1.41
N GLN A 31 2.79 -15.11 1.21
CA GLN A 31 3.96 -15.97 1.44
C GLN A 31 5.13 -15.56 0.54
N ALA A 32 4.90 -15.31 -0.75
CA ALA A 32 5.96 -14.89 -1.67
C ALA A 32 6.64 -13.58 -1.22
N VAL A 33 5.87 -12.62 -0.67
CA VAL A 33 6.42 -11.37 -0.12
C VAL A 33 7.17 -11.61 1.20
N GLN A 34 6.71 -12.54 2.04
CA GLN A 34 7.46 -12.96 3.25
C GLN A 34 8.79 -13.63 2.87
N ASP A 35 8.77 -14.62 1.98
CA ASP A 35 9.95 -15.35 1.51
C ASP A 35 11.01 -14.37 0.94
N MET A 36 10.58 -13.39 0.15
CA MET A 36 11.47 -12.34 -0.36
C MET A 36 12.07 -11.48 0.77
N GLY A 37 11.31 -11.21 1.84
CA GLY A 37 11.78 -10.50 3.03
C GLY A 37 12.81 -11.29 3.85
N GLU A 38 12.59 -12.60 4.03
CA GLU A 38 13.54 -13.49 4.71
C GLU A 38 14.84 -13.64 3.91
N ASN A 39 14.74 -13.85 2.59
CA ASN A 39 15.88 -13.87 1.68
C ASN A 39 16.65 -12.53 1.66
N LEU A 40 15.95 -11.39 1.79
CA LEU A 40 16.59 -10.08 1.93
C LEU A 40 17.42 -9.98 3.22
N VAL A 41 16.94 -10.50 4.35
CA VAL A 41 17.72 -10.54 5.60
C VAL A 41 18.97 -11.39 5.43
N GLN A 42 18.86 -12.55 4.79
CA GLN A 42 20.02 -13.40 4.48
C GLN A 42 21.03 -12.71 3.55
N LEU A 43 20.56 -11.99 2.52
CA LEU A 43 21.41 -11.20 1.64
C LEU A 43 22.11 -10.07 2.41
N ARG A 44 21.39 -9.28 3.22
CA ARG A 44 21.98 -8.23 4.07
C ARG A 44 23.10 -8.79 4.97
N GLN A 45 22.90 -9.97 5.56
CA GLN A 45 23.95 -10.65 6.34
C GLN A 45 25.15 -11.07 5.49
N SER A 46 24.95 -11.55 4.25
CA SER A 46 26.07 -11.95 3.38
C SER A 46 26.89 -10.75 2.89
N VAL A 47 26.23 -9.62 2.55
CA VAL A 47 26.90 -8.36 2.21
C VAL A 47 27.68 -7.81 3.41
N ALA A 48 27.11 -7.85 4.62
CA ALA A 48 27.82 -7.46 5.85
C ALA A 48 29.07 -8.33 6.11
N ARG A 49 29.00 -9.64 5.86
CA ARG A 49 30.17 -10.55 5.94
C ARG A 49 31.23 -10.21 4.90
N ALA A 50 30.84 -9.85 3.68
CA ALA A 50 31.75 -9.41 2.62
C ALA A 50 32.48 -8.09 2.99
N ILE A 51 31.74 -7.10 3.49
CA ILE A 51 32.30 -5.82 3.99
C ILE A 51 33.25 -6.07 5.17
N ALA A 52 32.91 -6.98 6.10
CA ALA A 52 33.79 -7.34 7.21
C ALA A 52 35.09 -8.02 6.74
N ALA A 53 35.02 -8.87 5.70
CA ALA A 53 36.21 -9.47 5.08
C ALA A 53 37.08 -8.41 4.37
N GLN A 54 36.47 -7.50 3.61
CA GLN A 54 37.15 -6.37 2.96
C GLN A 54 37.91 -5.50 3.97
N LYS A 55 37.25 -5.08 5.06
CA LYS A 55 37.88 -4.30 6.15
C LYS A 55 39.01 -5.07 6.85
N LYS A 56 38.92 -6.41 6.94
CA LYS A 56 40.02 -7.23 7.47
C LYS A 56 41.23 -7.24 6.53
N THR A 57 41.03 -7.33 5.21
CA THR A 57 42.10 -7.19 4.21
C THR A 57 42.74 -5.82 4.28
N GLU A 58 41.92 -4.76 4.33
CA GLU A 58 42.35 -3.36 4.44
C GLU A 58 43.21 -3.12 5.70
N GLN A 59 42.78 -3.63 6.86
CA GLN A 59 43.58 -3.54 8.10
C GLN A 59 44.94 -4.25 7.98
N GLN A 60 45.02 -5.39 7.27
CA GLN A 60 46.30 -6.06 7.06
C GLN A 60 47.17 -5.31 6.04
N TYR A 61 46.59 -4.75 4.97
CA TYR A 61 47.29 -3.89 4.02
C TYR A 61 47.93 -2.68 4.73
N ASN A 62 47.14 -1.96 5.53
CA ASN A 62 47.61 -0.79 6.28
C ASN A 62 48.71 -1.15 7.30
N LYS A 63 48.62 -2.31 7.96
CA LYS A 63 49.70 -2.81 8.85
C LYS A 63 50.99 -3.11 8.09
N ASN A 64 50.91 -3.72 6.91
CA ASN A 64 52.09 -4.00 6.08
C ASN A 64 52.73 -2.71 5.52
N GLN A 65 51.93 -1.71 5.15
CA GLN A 65 52.43 -0.37 4.78
C GLN A 65 53.18 0.31 5.94
N ILE A 66 52.62 0.25 7.16
CA ILE A 66 53.25 0.79 8.37
C ILE A 66 54.57 0.07 8.66
N GLU A 67 54.62 -1.26 8.59
CA GLU A 67 55.86 -2.00 8.81
C GLU A 67 56.91 -1.74 7.72
N ALA A 68 56.54 -1.67 6.44
CA ALA A 68 57.46 -1.27 5.38
C ALA A 68 58.05 0.13 5.64
N THR A 69 57.24 1.06 6.14
CA THR A 69 57.68 2.41 6.54
C THR A 69 58.59 2.38 7.78
N ASN A 70 58.32 1.52 8.75
CA ASN A 70 59.16 1.34 9.94
C ASN A 70 60.53 0.74 9.57
N TRP A 71 60.57 -0.23 8.66
CA TRP A 71 61.82 -0.81 8.16
C TRP A 71 62.60 0.14 7.26
N GLN A 72 61.93 1.03 6.50
CA GLN A 72 62.60 2.15 5.82
C GLN A 72 63.33 3.07 6.82
N LYS A 73 62.63 3.55 7.86
CA LYS A 73 63.23 4.43 8.89
C LYS A 73 64.41 3.77 9.62
N ARG A 74 64.35 2.44 9.82
CA ARG A 74 65.48 1.66 10.38
C ARG A 74 66.67 1.58 9.42
N ALA A 75 66.44 1.42 8.11
CA ALA A 75 67.51 1.44 7.12
C ALA A 75 68.17 2.83 7.02
N GLU A 76 67.38 3.90 6.99
CA GLU A 76 67.85 5.29 6.99
C GLU A 76 68.73 5.58 8.22
N LEU A 77 68.29 5.14 9.42
CA LEU A 77 69.06 5.27 10.66
C LEU A 77 70.35 4.45 10.67
N ALA A 78 70.38 3.28 10.02
CA ALA A 78 71.58 2.46 9.91
C ALA A 78 72.61 3.07 8.93
N ILE A 79 72.16 3.58 7.79
CA ILE A 79 73.00 4.35 6.83
C ILE A 79 73.57 5.59 7.51
N GLY A 80 72.75 6.34 8.25
CA GLY A 80 73.18 7.51 9.03
C GLY A 80 74.18 7.21 10.15
N LYS A 81 74.44 5.93 10.45
CA LYS A 81 75.47 5.44 11.39
C LYS A 81 76.63 4.72 10.71
N GLY A 82 76.63 4.61 9.37
CA GLY A 82 77.64 3.88 8.60
C GLY A 82 77.48 2.35 8.60
N ASP A 83 76.42 1.79 9.18
CA ASP A 83 76.17 0.35 9.19
C ASP A 83 75.38 -0.07 7.94
N GLU A 84 76.09 -0.22 6.82
CA GLU A 84 75.49 -0.68 5.57
C GLU A 84 74.96 -2.13 5.64
N ALA A 85 75.46 -2.97 6.55
CA ALA A 85 75.02 -4.36 6.67
C ALA A 85 73.62 -4.42 7.29
N LEU A 86 73.43 -3.74 8.42
CA LEU A 86 72.13 -3.59 9.08
C LEU A 86 71.14 -2.81 8.18
N ALA A 87 71.61 -1.83 7.42
CA ALA A 87 70.79 -1.14 6.42
C ALA A 87 70.28 -2.09 5.33
N ARG A 88 71.15 -2.95 4.78
CA ARG A 88 70.77 -3.95 3.77
C ARG A 88 69.75 -4.96 4.33
N GLU A 89 69.92 -5.45 5.56
CA GLU A 89 68.90 -6.28 6.22
C GLU A 89 67.56 -5.57 6.39
N ALA A 90 67.57 -4.31 6.84
CA ALA A 90 66.35 -3.52 7.02
C ALA A 90 65.61 -3.28 5.69
N LEU A 91 66.34 -3.05 4.59
CA LEU A 91 65.76 -2.94 3.25
C LEU A 91 65.18 -4.26 2.72
N VAL A 92 65.79 -5.41 3.02
CA VAL A 92 65.20 -6.72 2.71
C VAL A 92 63.87 -6.90 3.45
N ARG A 93 63.82 -6.61 4.76
CA ARG A 93 62.58 -6.67 5.54
C ARG A 93 61.53 -5.68 5.02
N LYS A 94 61.90 -4.43 4.71
CA LYS A 94 61.01 -3.45 4.03
C LYS A 94 60.37 -4.06 2.79
N LYS A 95 61.19 -4.66 1.91
CA LYS A 95 60.70 -5.26 0.66
C LYS A 95 59.67 -6.35 0.91
N THR A 96 59.91 -7.27 1.86
CA THR A 96 58.94 -8.32 2.20
C THR A 96 57.57 -7.76 2.63
N PHE A 97 57.55 -6.72 3.48
CA PHE A 97 56.30 -6.06 3.87
C PHE A 97 55.65 -5.28 2.71
N ALA A 98 56.44 -4.63 1.86
CA ALA A 98 55.94 -3.88 0.70
C ALA A 98 55.33 -4.80 -0.38
N ASP A 99 55.99 -5.92 -0.71
CA ASP A 99 55.48 -6.91 -1.67
C ASP A 99 54.19 -7.57 -1.13
N THR A 100 54.11 -7.80 0.18
CA THR A 100 52.89 -8.28 0.86
C THR A 100 51.77 -7.22 0.81
N ALA A 101 52.07 -5.95 1.05
CA ALA A 101 51.12 -4.85 0.91
C ALA A 101 50.58 -4.73 -0.52
N ALA A 102 51.43 -4.80 -1.55
CA ALA A 102 51.01 -4.75 -2.95
C ALA A 102 50.05 -5.91 -3.30
N THR A 103 50.32 -7.12 -2.78
CA THR A 103 49.42 -8.28 -2.94
C THR A 103 48.06 -8.06 -2.28
N LEU A 104 48.05 -7.53 -1.05
CA LEU A 104 46.81 -7.20 -0.32
C LEU A 104 46.05 -6.04 -0.97
N GLN A 105 46.73 -5.09 -1.61
CA GLN A 105 46.11 -3.98 -2.35
C GLN A 105 45.34 -4.48 -3.59
N GLN A 106 45.91 -5.43 -4.34
CA GLN A 106 45.21 -6.07 -5.47
C GLN A 106 43.99 -6.87 -4.99
N GLN A 107 44.12 -7.61 -3.89
CA GLN A 107 43.00 -8.32 -3.27
C GLN A 107 41.91 -7.35 -2.79
N LEU A 108 42.28 -6.24 -2.17
CA LEU A 108 41.36 -5.21 -1.70
C LEU A 108 40.57 -4.59 -2.85
N ALA A 109 41.23 -4.25 -3.97
CA ALA A 109 40.55 -3.70 -5.16
C ALA A 109 39.47 -4.65 -5.72
N GLN A 110 39.78 -5.95 -5.81
CA GLN A 110 38.81 -6.97 -6.22
C GLN A 110 37.65 -7.11 -5.22
N GLN A 111 37.94 -7.07 -3.92
CA GLN A 111 36.93 -7.14 -2.86
C GLN A 111 36.02 -5.90 -2.86
N THR A 112 36.56 -4.70 -3.11
CA THR A 112 35.78 -3.46 -3.26
C THR A 112 34.77 -3.59 -4.40
N GLN A 113 35.21 -3.96 -5.61
CA GLN A 113 34.31 -4.11 -6.75
C GLN A 113 33.19 -5.15 -6.49
N GLN A 114 33.51 -6.26 -5.82
CA GLN A 114 32.53 -7.28 -5.43
C GLN A 114 31.55 -6.75 -4.38
N VAL A 115 32.04 -6.05 -3.35
CA VAL A 115 31.22 -5.45 -2.29
C VAL A 115 30.28 -4.37 -2.83
N ASP A 116 30.74 -3.53 -3.74
CA ASP A 116 29.93 -2.47 -4.33
C ASP A 116 28.86 -3.04 -5.27
N THR A 117 29.23 -4.02 -6.10
CA THR A 117 28.25 -4.82 -6.88
C THR A 117 27.20 -5.46 -5.96
N LEU A 118 27.58 -5.96 -4.79
CA LEU A 118 26.65 -6.53 -3.82
C LEU A 118 25.73 -5.49 -3.16
N LYS A 119 26.20 -4.26 -2.90
CA LYS A 119 25.37 -3.15 -2.42
C LYS A 119 24.33 -2.73 -3.46
N GLU A 120 24.73 -2.59 -4.72
CA GLU A 120 23.82 -2.24 -5.83
C GLU A 120 22.71 -3.30 -6.00
N ASN A 121 23.09 -4.58 -6.02
CA ASN A 121 22.14 -5.69 -6.10
C ASN A 121 21.20 -5.75 -4.89
N LEU A 122 21.68 -5.40 -3.69
CA LEU A 122 20.86 -5.30 -2.48
C LEU A 122 19.81 -4.19 -2.61
N ILE A 123 20.21 -2.97 -2.98
CA ILE A 123 19.29 -1.83 -3.17
C ILE A 123 18.25 -2.15 -4.26
N ALA A 124 18.67 -2.77 -5.37
CA ALA A 124 17.78 -3.19 -6.44
C ALA A 124 16.78 -4.28 -6.01
N LEU A 125 17.17 -5.18 -5.09
CA LEU A 125 16.26 -6.18 -4.51
C LEU A 125 15.28 -5.53 -3.53
N GLU A 126 15.75 -4.60 -2.69
CA GLU A 126 14.91 -3.86 -1.75
C GLU A 126 13.81 -3.07 -2.46
N SER A 127 14.15 -2.37 -3.54
CA SER A 127 13.18 -1.70 -4.43
C SER A 127 12.11 -2.67 -4.95
N LYS A 128 12.53 -3.80 -5.54
CA LYS A 128 11.62 -4.84 -6.07
C LYS A 128 10.74 -5.49 -5.00
N ILE A 129 11.18 -5.54 -3.75
CA ILE A 129 10.37 -6.03 -2.62
C ILE A 129 9.26 -5.03 -2.28
N GLN A 130 9.51 -3.72 -2.36
CA GLN A 130 8.44 -2.73 -2.19
C GLN A 130 7.47 -2.74 -3.38
N GLU A 131 7.96 -2.86 -4.62
CA GLU A 131 7.11 -3.07 -5.81
C GLU A 131 6.20 -4.31 -5.65
N ALA A 132 6.76 -5.43 -5.15
CA ALA A 132 6.02 -6.66 -4.91
C ALA A 132 4.93 -6.50 -3.84
N LYS A 133 5.19 -5.75 -2.75
CA LYS A 133 4.18 -5.42 -1.73
C LYS A 133 3.04 -4.60 -2.29
N THR A 134 3.34 -3.45 -2.92
CA THR A 134 2.31 -2.59 -3.54
C THR A 134 1.47 -3.36 -4.55
N LYS A 135 2.08 -4.30 -5.28
CA LYS A 135 1.37 -5.19 -6.21
C LYS A 135 0.54 -6.27 -5.51
N LYS A 136 1.01 -6.86 -4.40
CA LYS A 136 0.20 -7.75 -3.55
C LYS A 136 -1.05 -7.02 -3.08
N ASP A 137 -0.89 -5.82 -2.53
CA ASP A 137 -1.98 -5.07 -1.91
C ASP A 137 -3.01 -4.59 -2.95
N MET A 138 -2.55 -4.17 -4.15
CA MET A 138 -3.42 -3.91 -5.31
C MET A 138 -4.22 -5.16 -5.73
N LEU A 139 -3.56 -6.33 -5.83
CA LEU A 139 -4.23 -7.57 -6.22
C LEU A 139 -5.22 -8.06 -5.14
N LYS A 140 -4.89 -7.90 -3.86
CA LYS A 140 -5.75 -8.17 -2.70
C LYS A 140 -7.00 -7.30 -2.72
N ALA A 141 -6.86 -5.99 -2.93
CA ALA A 141 -7.98 -5.06 -3.08
C ALA A 141 -8.88 -5.45 -4.28
N ARG A 142 -8.29 -5.75 -5.44
CA ARG A 142 -9.01 -6.18 -6.63
C ARG A 142 -9.75 -7.52 -6.44
N ALA A 143 -9.13 -8.48 -5.75
CA ALA A 143 -9.76 -9.75 -5.41
C ALA A 143 -10.97 -9.55 -4.49
N ASN A 144 -10.85 -8.68 -3.48
CA ASN A 144 -11.96 -8.39 -2.56
C ASN A 144 -13.11 -7.63 -3.25
N ALA A 145 -12.81 -6.69 -4.15
CA ALA A 145 -13.83 -6.06 -4.98
C ALA A 145 -14.55 -7.08 -5.91
N ALA A 146 -13.81 -8.03 -6.49
CA ALA A 146 -14.39 -9.10 -7.30
C ALA A 146 -15.27 -10.06 -6.47
N LYS A 147 -14.83 -10.46 -5.27
CA LYS A 147 -15.65 -11.25 -4.32
C LYS A 147 -16.94 -10.52 -3.95
N ALA A 148 -16.86 -9.23 -3.61
CA ALA A 148 -18.02 -8.42 -3.25
C ALA A 148 -19.02 -8.28 -4.42
N ASN A 149 -18.54 -8.01 -5.64
CA ASN A 149 -19.40 -7.94 -6.83
C ASN A 149 -20.06 -9.29 -7.13
N ALA A 150 -19.34 -10.41 -7.02
CA ALA A 150 -19.91 -11.74 -7.20
C ALA A 150 -20.96 -12.08 -6.12
N GLN A 151 -20.72 -11.70 -4.87
CA GLN A 151 -21.69 -11.86 -3.78
C GLN A 151 -22.93 -10.98 -3.97
N LEU A 152 -22.78 -9.75 -4.46
CA LEU A 152 -23.90 -8.85 -4.80
C LEU A 152 -24.70 -9.41 -5.97
N GLN A 153 -24.05 -9.88 -7.04
CA GLN A 153 -24.70 -10.50 -8.19
C GLN A 153 -25.48 -11.76 -7.78
N ASN A 154 -24.88 -12.62 -6.96
CA ASN A 154 -25.56 -13.81 -6.42
C ASN A 154 -26.73 -13.42 -5.50
N THR A 155 -26.59 -12.38 -4.67
CA THR A 155 -27.70 -11.88 -3.84
C THR A 155 -28.83 -11.33 -4.69
N MET A 156 -28.54 -10.56 -5.75
CA MET A 156 -29.56 -10.07 -6.69
C MET A 156 -30.25 -11.20 -7.46
N ASN A 157 -29.52 -12.24 -7.87
CA ASN A 157 -30.09 -13.42 -8.53
C ASN A 157 -30.92 -14.30 -7.58
N ASN A 158 -30.62 -14.27 -6.27
CA ASN A 158 -31.34 -15.02 -5.23
C ASN A 158 -32.47 -14.21 -4.57
N ILE A 159 -32.59 -12.91 -4.87
CA ILE A 159 -33.78 -12.13 -4.55
C ILE A 159 -34.79 -12.46 -5.66
N ASP A 160 -35.76 -13.32 -5.35
CA ASP A 160 -36.92 -13.55 -6.20
C ASP A 160 -37.82 -12.29 -6.23
N THR A 161 -37.40 -11.28 -7.00
CA THR A 161 -38.20 -10.06 -7.21
C THR A 161 -39.57 -10.39 -7.79
N SER A 162 -39.68 -11.50 -8.54
CA SER A 162 -40.96 -12.06 -9.02
C SER A 162 -41.87 -12.55 -7.88
N SER A 163 -41.31 -13.14 -6.82
CA SER A 163 -42.08 -13.54 -5.62
C SER A 163 -42.57 -12.32 -4.84
N ALA A 164 -41.74 -11.28 -4.73
CA ALA A 164 -42.08 -10.04 -4.05
C ALA A 164 -43.12 -9.20 -4.82
N MET A 165 -42.90 -8.93 -6.12
CA MET A 165 -43.85 -8.20 -6.96
C MET A 165 -45.16 -8.98 -7.10
N GLY A 166 -45.09 -10.29 -7.36
CA GLY A 166 -46.25 -11.16 -7.39
C GLY A 166 -46.96 -11.32 -6.04
N ALA A 167 -46.42 -10.81 -4.93
CA ALA A 167 -47.13 -10.68 -3.65
C ALA A 167 -47.83 -9.33 -3.49
N PHE A 168 -47.31 -8.26 -4.12
CA PHE A 168 -48.00 -6.98 -4.25
C PHE A 168 -49.17 -7.07 -5.22
N GLU A 169 -49.00 -7.66 -6.41
CA GLU A 169 -50.08 -7.86 -7.40
C GLU A 169 -51.28 -8.60 -6.79
N ARG A 170 -51.03 -9.72 -6.08
CA ARG A 170 -52.08 -10.47 -5.34
C ARG A 170 -52.73 -9.69 -4.20
N MET A 171 -52.11 -8.62 -3.71
CA MET A 171 -52.69 -7.74 -2.69
C MET A 171 -53.51 -6.62 -3.34
N GLU A 172 -53.07 -6.11 -4.48
CA GLU A 172 -53.79 -5.15 -5.33
C GLU A 172 -55.09 -5.77 -5.87
N ASP A 173 -55.02 -7.00 -6.42
CA ASP A 173 -56.19 -7.81 -6.80
C ASP A 173 -57.18 -7.97 -5.63
N LYS A 174 -56.67 -8.26 -4.43
CA LYS A 174 -57.52 -8.48 -3.24
C LYS A 174 -58.14 -7.19 -2.72
N ILE A 175 -57.47 -6.05 -2.87
CA ILE A 175 -58.02 -4.73 -2.57
C ILE A 175 -59.12 -4.39 -3.59
N MET A 176 -58.88 -4.54 -4.89
CA MET A 176 -59.91 -4.35 -5.93
C MET A 176 -61.14 -5.26 -5.72
N GLU A 177 -60.95 -6.52 -5.32
CA GLU A 177 -62.05 -7.43 -5.00
C GLU A 177 -62.87 -6.92 -3.79
N LEU A 178 -62.22 -6.40 -2.75
CA LEU A 178 -62.88 -5.84 -1.56
C LEU A 178 -63.58 -4.50 -1.87
N GLU A 179 -63.00 -3.66 -2.72
CA GLU A 179 -63.60 -2.41 -3.19
C GLU A 179 -64.85 -2.69 -4.05
N ALA A 180 -64.75 -3.57 -5.05
CA ALA A 180 -65.90 -3.99 -5.87
C ALA A 180 -67.00 -4.69 -5.03
N GLN A 181 -66.63 -5.39 -3.96
CA GLN A 181 -67.57 -6.00 -3.01
C GLN A 181 -68.24 -4.93 -2.12
N SER A 182 -67.51 -3.87 -1.74
CA SER A 182 -68.05 -2.68 -1.06
C SER A 182 -69.04 -1.90 -1.94
N GLU A 183 -68.70 -1.65 -3.21
CA GLU A 183 -69.63 -1.05 -4.18
C GLU A 183 -70.87 -1.93 -4.39
N SER A 184 -70.70 -3.25 -4.52
CA SER A 184 -71.81 -4.19 -4.64
C SER A 184 -72.71 -4.21 -3.39
N ILE A 185 -72.15 -4.04 -2.20
CA ILE A 185 -72.92 -3.90 -0.94
C ILE A 185 -73.68 -2.58 -0.91
N ASN A 186 -73.17 -1.49 -1.49
CA ASN A 186 -73.93 -0.24 -1.64
C ASN A 186 -75.09 -0.38 -2.65
N VAL A 187 -74.87 -1.08 -3.77
CA VAL A 187 -75.91 -1.34 -4.80
C VAL A 187 -76.99 -2.31 -4.32
N LEU A 188 -76.64 -3.33 -3.53
CA LEU A 188 -77.62 -4.22 -2.90
C LEU A 188 -78.28 -3.58 -1.67
N GLY A 189 -77.52 -2.79 -0.91
CA GLY A 189 -77.98 -2.06 0.26
C GLY A 189 -79.08 -1.05 -0.07
N SER A 190 -78.89 -0.25 -1.13
CA SER A 190 -79.93 0.68 -1.60
C SER A 190 -81.22 -0.06 -1.97
N SER A 191 -81.15 -1.17 -2.71
CA SER A 191 -82.33 -1.94 -3.14
C SER A 191 -83.20 -2.49 -1.99
N ASN A 192 -82.64 -2.61 -0.78
CA ASN A 192 -83.34 -3.11 0.41
C ASN A 192 -83.68 -1.98 1.41
N LEU A 193 -82.87 -0.91 1.49
CA LEU A 193 -83.25 0.30 2.22
C LEU A 193 -84.44 0.99 1.55
N GLU A 194 -84.43 1.18 0.22
CA GLU A 194 -85.49 1.90 -0.50
C GLU A 194 -86.87 1.25 -0.29
N GLN A 195 -86.93 -0.09 -0.23
CA GLN A 195 -88.17 -0.83 0.04
C GLN A 195 -88.64 -0.70 1.50
N GLN A 196 -87.71 -0.56 2.46
CA GLN A 196 -88.04 -0.34 3.86
C GLN A 196 -88.40 1.12 4.15
N PHE A 197 -87.80 2.09 3.44
CA PHE A 197 -88.18 3.50 3.51
C PHE A 197 -89.52 3.78 2.81
N ALA A 198 -89.78 3.21 1.63
CA ALA A 198 -91.08 3.32 0.98
C ALA A 198 -92.23 2.72 1.84
N ALA A 199 -91.94 1.73 2.69
CA ALA A 199 -92.88 1.20 3.67
C ALA A 199 -93.07 2.11 4.90
N LEU A 200 -92.10 2.99 5.21
CA LEU A 200 -92.15 3.95 6.31
C LEU A 200 -92.77 5.29 5.89
N GLU A 201 -92.44 5.80 4.71
CA GLU A 201 -93.00 7.02 4.11
C GLU A 201 -94.49 6.88 3.83
N ALA A 202 -94.97 5.66 3.56
CA ALA A 202 -96.40 5.34 3.51
C ALA A 202 -97.12 5.46 4.87
N SER A 203 -96.41 5.75 5.97
CA SER A 203 -96.93 5.75 7.35
C SER A 203 -96.74 7.06 8.14
N SER A 204 -95.97 8.03 7.63
CA SER A 204 -95.79 9.35 8.28
C SER A 204 -95.73 10.48 7.27
N SER A 205 -96.62 11.46 7.41
CA SER A 205 -96.85 12.52 6.42
C SER A 205 -95.87 13.69 6.51
N VAL A 206 -95.05 13.86 5.46
CA VAL A 206 -94.93 15.04 4.56
C VAL A 206 -94.80 16.48 5.12
N ASP A 207 -95.28 16.81 6.33
CA ASP A 207 -95.40 18.21 6.80
C ASP A 207 -94.14 18.76 7.51
N ASP A 208 -93.26 17.91 8.05
CA ASP A 208 -92.14 18.36 8.90
C ASP A 208 -90.91 18.90 8.13
N GLU A 209 -90.68 18.49 6.88
CA GLU A 209 -89.46 18.85 6.12
C GLU A 209 -89.35 20.35 5.80
N LEU A 210 -90.46 21.09 5.81
CA LEU A 210 -90.48 22.52 5.47
C LEU A 210 -89.73 23.41 6.48
N ALA A 211 -89.49 22.91 7.70
CA ALA A 211 -88.96 23.71 8.81
C ALA A 211 -87.43 23.83 8.84
N MET A 212 -86.69 22.77 8.48
CA MET A 212 -85.26 22.65 8.80
C MET A 212 -84.29 23.10 7.70
N LEU A 213 -84.78 23.49 6.53
CA LEU A 213 -84.00 23.88 5.34
C LEU A 213 -83.28 25.25 5.45
N LYS A 214 -82.85 25.67 6.66
CA LYS A 214 -82.45 27.05 6.98
C LYS A 214 -81.26 27.27 7.94
N ALA A 215 -80.58 26.22 8.43
CA ALA A 215 -79.55 26.38 9.48
C ALA A 215 -78.16 25.80 9.12
N ALA A 216 -77.21 26.68 8.74
CA ALA A 216 -75.73 26.55 8.66
C ALA A 216 -75.12 25.36 7.85
N GLN A 217 -74.16 25.48 6.93
CA GLN A 217 -72.95 26.34 6.73
C GLN A 217 -71.72 26.04 7.63
N ASN A 218 -70.72 25.31 7.07
CA ASN A 218 -69.30 25.69 6.80
C ASN A 218 -68.37 26.35 7.90
N PRO A 219 -67.00 26.42 7.76
CA PRO A 219 -65.98 25.36 7.48
C PRO A 219 -64.51 25.58 8.06
N THR A 220 -63.63 24.54 8.08
CA THR A 220 -62.12 24.59 7.84
C THR A 220 -61.11 25.28 8.85
N PRO A 221 -59.78 25.58 8.59
CA PRO A 221 -58.56 24.68 8.52
C PRO A 221 -57.18 25.26 9.09
N ALA A 222 -56.00 24.79 8.56
CA ALA A 222 -54.59 25.38 8.50
C ALA A 222 -53.59 25.23 9.71
N LEU A 223 -52.23 25.41 9.70
CA LEU A 223 -50.99 25.39 8.80
C LEU A 223 -49.70 25.42 9.74
N THR A 224 -48.36 25.43 9.45
CA THR A 224 -47.36 25.52 8.31
C THR A 224 -46.11 24.60 8.62
N GLY A 225 -44.78 24.72 8.34
CA GLY A 225 -43.76 25.59 7.63
C GLY A 225 -42.43 25.81 8.45
N THR A 226 -41.16 26.09 8.00
CA THR A 226 -40.37 26.08 6.71
C THR A 226 -38.85 26.46 6.93
N GLU A 227 -37.86 25.77 6.31
CA GLU A 227 -36.42 26.07 5.94
C GLU A 227 -35.38 26.60 7.00
N THR A 228 -34.03 26.78 6.86
CA THR A 228 -32.90 26.72 5.83
C THR A 228 -31.66 25.89 6.37
N ALA A 229 -30.41 25.73 5.86
CA ALA A 229 -29.42 26.26 4.84
C ALA A 229 -28.60 27.55 5.22
N ASP A 230 -27.27 27.78 4.95
CA ASP A 230 -26.12 27.00 4.38
C ASP A 230 -24.66 27.53 4.75
N THR A 231 -23.60 27.36 3.90
CA THR A 231 -22.11 27.31 4.20
C THR A 231 -21.21 27.89 3.03
N PRO A 232 -19.87 27.62 2.78
CA PRO A 232 -18.57 27.49 3.54
C PRO A 232 -17.32 28.27 2.93
N SER A 233 -16.07 28.24 3.50
CA SER A 233 -14.68 28.27 2.85
C SER A 233 -13.47 28.70 3.78
N GLU A 234 -12.19 28.45 3.37
CA GLU A 234 -10.88 28.69 4.08
C GLU A 234 -9.74 29.12 3.08
N PRO A 235 -8.55 29.71 3.44
CA PRO A 235 -7.33 28.91 3.78
C PRO A 235 -6.10 29.56 4.57
N GLN A 236 -5.38 28.73 5.36
CA GLN A 236 -3.88 28.61 5.54
C GLN A 236 -2.90 29.74 6.03
N ASP A 237 -1.69 29.32 6.47
CA ASP A 237 -0.66 30.08 7.25
C ASP A 237 0.82 29.54 7.11
N SER A 238 1.79 30.29 7.67
CA SER A 238 3.11 29.96 8.28
C SER A 238 4.41 29.46 7.55
N THR A 239 5.36 30.41 7.42
CA THR A 239 6.79 30.40 7.92
C THR A 239 7.96 29.54 7.37
N ALA A 240 9.15 30.17 7.50
CA ALA A 240 10.49 29.62 7.87
C ALA A 240 11.51 29.26 6.77
N ALA A 241 12.78 29.20 7.18
CA ALA A 241 14.00 29.13 6.36
C ALA A 241 15.11 28.35 7.09
N GLU A 242 16.21 27.97 6.40
CA GLU A 242 17.60 28.01 6.88
C GLU A 242 18.59 27.63 5.76
N ALA A 243 19.90 27.65 6.03
CA ALA A 243 20.99 27.45 5.05
C ALA A 243 22.15 26.64 5.63
N ASP A 244 22.95 25.97 4.79
CA ASP A 244 24.18 25.26 5.19
C ASP A 244 25.27 25.37 4.09
N PHE A 245 26.49 24.93 4.41
CA PHE A 245 27.77 25.38 3.83
C PHE A 245 28.39 24.37 2.84
N SER A 246 29.33 24.85 2.01
CA SER A 246 30.00 24.04 0.97
C SER A 246 31.52 24.25 0.91
N GLU A 247 32.19 24.35 2.06
CA GLU A 247 33.60 24.75 2.16
C GLU A 247 34.63 23.58 2.12
N VAL A 248 34.17 22.32 2.05
CA VAL A 248 35.03 21.12 2.10
C VAL A 248 35.99 21.02 0.90
N ASP A 249 35.64 21.57 -0.27
CA ASP A 249 36.51 21.55 -1.44
C ASP A 249 37.77 22.43 -1.30
N ALA A 250 37.79 23.38 -0.35
CA ALA A 250 38.92 24.29 -0.13
C ALA A 250 40.13 23.60 0.54
N GLU A 251 39.89 22.61 1.43
CA GLU A 251 40.99 21.93 2.16
C GLU A 251 41.85 21.04 1.24
N LEU A 252 41.28 20.56 0.13
CA LEU A 252 41.95 19.64 -0.80
C LEU A 252 43.09 20.30 -1.58
N GLU A 253 43.04 21.63 -1.77
CA GLU A 253 44.05 22.38 -2.52
C GLU A 253 45.24 22.81 -1.64
N ALA A 254 45.00 23.14 -0.36
CA ALA A 254 46.04 23.55 0.59
C ALA A 254 47.16 22.49 0.75
N LEU A 255 46.78 21.21 0.82
CA LEU A 255 47.72 20.08 0.96
C LEU A 255 48.69 19.91 -0.22
N ARG A 256 48.36 20.43 -1.41
CA ARG A 256 49.22 20.31 -2.61
C ARG A 256 50.39 21.30 -2.61
N ALA A 257 50.27 22.43 -1.91
CA ALA A 257 51.32 23.46 -1.88
C ALA A 257 52.53 23.05 -1.01
N GLN A 258 52.28 22.34 0.09
CA GLN A 258 53.26 22.16 1.17
C GLN A 258 54.41 21.20 0.84
N MET A 259 54.20 20.25 -0.08
CA MET A 259 55.16 19.20 -0.47
C MET A 259 56.16 19.63 -1.56
N LYS A 260 56.10 20.87 -2.05
CA LYS A 260 56.90 21.34 -3.21
C LYS A 260 58.05 22.29 -2.84
N ASN A 261 58.33 22.45 -1.55
CA ASN A 261 59.17 23.54 -1.03
C ASN A 261 60.09 23.08 0.13
N ILE A 262 60.53 21.82 0.11
CA ILE A 262 61.52 21.18 0.99
C ILE A 262 62.47 20.38 0.09
#